data_AF-A0A6P7FTD5-F1
#
_entry.id   AF-A0A6P7FTD5-F1
#
_cell.length_a   1.000
_cell.length_b   1.000
_cell.length_c   1.000
_cell.angle_alpha   90.00
_cell.angle_beta   90.00
_cell.angle_gamma   90.00
#
_symmetry.space_group_name_H-M   'P 1'
#
loop_
_entity.id
_entity.type
_entity.pdbx_description
1 polymer ?
#
loop_
_entity_poly.entity_id
_entity_poly.type
_entity_poly.pdbx_seq_one_letter_code
_entity_poly.pdbx_strand_id
1 'polypeptide(L)'
;MKRGVAHGEDGGLMFKVITIGPVLDPQDEKLMKYFTQFLADYAKTGKPSINSVEWLPVDPDSNEINALEIESPDKISMTKMEHIGAMEFWDSLPIKENEKLYPELR
;
A
#
# COMPACT_ATOMS: atom_id res chain seq x y z
N MET A 1 -22.57 -10.60 -4.73
CA MET A 1 -21.81 -9.33 -4.85
C MET A 1 -20.37 -9.64 -4.43
N LYS A 2 -19.37 -9.39 -5.29
CA LYS A 2 -17.96 -9.63 -4.93
C LYS A 2 -17.53 -8.51 -3.99
N ARG A 3 -17.13 -8.85 -2.76
CA ARG A 3 -16.54 -7.89 -1.82
C ARG A 3 -15.07 -7.68 -2.20
N GLY A 4 -14.56 -6.47 -2.03
CA GLY A 4 -13.19 -6.10 -2.32
C GLY A 4 -12.80 -4.90 -1.48
N VAL A 5 -11.52 -4.52 -1.56
CA VAL A 5 -11.00 -3.36 -0.84
C VAL A 5 -11.16 -2.11 -1.69
N ALA A 6 -11.88 -1.12 -1.19
CA ALA A 6 -12.13 0.15 -1.87
C ALA A 6 -11.14 1.24 -1.45
N HIS A 7 -11.07 2.32 -2.24
CA HIS A 7 -10.23 3.45 -1.91
C HIS A 7 -10.64 4.08 -0.56
N GLY A 8 -9.67 4.21 0.35
CA GLY A 8 -9.83 4.86 1.66
C GLY A 8 -10.28 3.95 2.80
N GLU A 9 -10.49 2.64 2.56
CA GLU A 9 -10.87 1.70 3.63
C GLU A 9 -9.76 1.48 4.67
N ASP A 10 -8.50 1.46 4.23
CA ASP A 10 -7.31 1.40 5.08
C ASP A 10 -7.15 2.65 5.96
N GLY A 11 -7.37 3.84 5.40
CA GLY A 11 -7.45 5.09 6.16
C GLY A 11 -8.54 5.06 7.22
N GLY A 12 -9.61 4.32 6.93
CA GLY A 12 -10.68 4.03 7.87
C GLY A 12 -10.31 3.16 9.07
N LEU A 13 -9.36 2.25 8.90
CA LEU A 13 -8.81 1.46 9.98
C LEU A 13 -7.82 2.28 10.83
N MET A 14 -7.07 3.19 10.21
CA MET A 14 -6.04 3.97 10.92
C MET A 14 -6.59 5.20 11.65
N PHE A 15 -7.63 5.82 11.10
CA PHE A 15 -8.18 7.08 11.60
C PHE A 15 -9.65 6.92 11.93
N LYS A 16 -10.10 7.65 12.96
CA LYS A 16 -11.52 7.74 13.28
C LYS A 16 -12.23 8.60 12.23
N VAL A 17 -12.66 7.97 11.14
CA VAL A 17 -13.43 8.63 10.08
C VAL A 17 -14.91 8.57 10.42
N ILE A 18 -15.63 9.68 10.23
CA ILE A 18 -17.06 9.83 10.55
C ILE A 18 -17.99 8.81 9.87
N THR A 19 -17.52 8.17 8.79
CA THR A 19 -18.27 7.19 8.00
C THR A 19 -18.11 5.76 8.47
N ILE A 20 -17.22 5.49 9.44
CA ILE A 20 -16.96 4.14 9.92
C ILE A 20 -17.64 3.95 11.27
N GLY A 21 -18.40 2.85 11.35
CA GLY A 21 -19.17 2.49 12.52
C GLY A 21 -18.28 2.40 13.77
N PRO A 22 -18.86 2.58 14.97
CA PRO A 22 -18.10 2.68 16.21
C PRO A 22 -17.42 1.36 16.64
N VAL A 23 -17.75 0.24 15.98
CA VAL A 23 -17.28 -1.11 16.34
C VAL A 23 -16.65 -1.74 15.11
N LEU A 24 -15.36 -2.08 15.24
CA LEU A 24 -14.62 -2.86 14.23
C LEU A 24 -14.85 -4.35 14.46
N ASP A 25 -14.79 -5.14 13.40
CA ASP A 25 -14.63 -6.58 13.52
C ASP A 25 -13.31 -6.90 14.26
N PRO A 26 -13.20 -7.99 15.04
CA PRO A 26 -11.95 -8.35 15.71
C PRO A 26 -10.73 -8.46 14.79
N GLN A 27 -10.91 -8.86 13.52
CA GLN A 27 -9.81 -8.89 12.55
C GLN A 27 -9.41 -7.47 12.12
N ASP A 28 -10.38 -6.60 11.91
CA ASP A 28 -10.15 -5.18 11.60
C ASP A 28 -9.45 -4.47 12.76
N GLU A 29 -9.83 -4.78 14.01
CA GLU A 29 -9.15 -4.25 15.20
C GLU A 29 -7.69 -4.69 15.25
N LYS A 30 -7.39 -5.93 14.83
CA LYS A 30 -6.02 -6.46 14.78
C LYS A 30 -5.20 -5.78 13.68
N LEU A 31 -5.78 -5.57 12.48
CA LEU A 31 -5.14 -4.80 11.40
C LEU A 31 -4.88 -3.36 11.80
N MET A 32 -5.84 -2.70 12.46
CA MET A 32 -5.70 -1.33 12.96
C MET A 32 -4.52 -1.20 13.94
N LYS A 33 -4.34 -2.16 14.85
CA LYS A 33 -3.16 -2.21 15.75
C LYS A 33 -1.86 -2.39 14.96
N TYR A 34 -1.86 -3.24 13.94
CA TYR A 34 -0.68 -3.45 13.10
C TYR A 34 -0.32 -2.20 12.28
N PHE A 35 -1.28 -1.53 11.66
CA PHE A 35 -1.03 -0.31 10.88
C PHE A 35 -0.54 0.85 11.74
N THR A 36 -1.14 1.05 12.91
CA THR A 36 -0.73 2.12 13.83
C THR A 36 0.67 1.87 14.40
N GLN A 37 0.99 0.62 14.75
CA GLN A 37 2.33 0.23 15.19
C GLN A 37 3.35 0.42 14.07
N PHE A 38 3.05 -0.04 12.85
CA PHE A 38 3.90 0.15 11.67
C PHE A 38 4.23 1.62 11.43
N LEU A 39 3.21 2.49 11.44
CA LEU A 39 3.41 3.92 11.22
C LEU A 39 4.33 4.53 12.29
N ALA A 40 4.13 4.14 13.56
CA ALA A 40 4.95 4.60 14.67
C ALA A 40 6.40 4.10 14.59
N ASP A 41 6.61 2.84 14.22
CA ASP A 41 7.94 2.23 14.13
C ASP A 41 8.72 2.74 12.93
N TYR A 42 8.07 2.88 11.78
CA TYR A 42 8.68 3.49 10.60
C TYR A 42 9.09 4.94 10.88
N ALA A 43 8.24 5.73 11.54
CA ALA A 43 8.58 7.11 11.91
C ALA A 43 9.79 7.19 12.85
N LYS A 44 10.02 6.19 13.70
CA LYS A 44 11.16 6.15 14.64
C LYS A 44 12.45 5.63 14.01
N THR A 45 12.35 4.63 13.15
CA THR A 45 13.49 3.80 12.75
C THR A 45 13.82 3.88 11.26
N GLY A 46 12.89 4.37 10.44
CA GLY A 46 12.96 4.29 8.98
C GLY A 46 12.84 2.86 8.43
N LYS A 47 12.51 1.87 9.26
CA LYS A 47 12.41 0.46 8.86
C LYS A 47 10.96 -0.01 8.98
N PRO A 48 10.26 -0.24 7.85
CA PRO A 48 8.86 -0.63 7.87
C PRO A 48 8.74 -2.14 8.13
N SER A 49 7.86 -2.51 9.07
CA SER A 49 7.49 -3.91 9.30
C SER A 49 6.06 -4.00 9.80
N ILE A 50 5.36 -5.08 9.44
CA ILE A 50 3.99 -5.36 9.87
C ILE A 50 3.93 -6.82 10.33
N ASN A 51 3.46 -7.06 11.56
CA ASN A 51 3.36 -8.40 12.13
C ASN A 51 4.66 -9.24 12.00
N SER A 52 5.81 -8.62 12.31
CA SER A 52 7.15 -9.21 12.17
C SER A 52 7.60 -9.54 10.75
N VAL A 53 6.83 -9.18 9.71
CA VAL A 53 7.25 -9.25 8.32
C VAL A 53 7.90 -7.92 7.95
N GLU A 54 9.18 -7.97 7.57
CA GLU A 54 9.90 -6.81 7.06
C GLU A 54 9.36 -6.42 5.68
N TRP A 55 9.06 -5.13 5.49
CA TRP A 55 8.67 -4.59 4.20
C TRP A 55 9.92 -4.09 3.47
N LEU A 56 10.35 -4.85 2.46
CA LEU A 56 11.56 -4.52 1.70
C LEU A 56 11.34 -3.29 0.81
N PRO A 57 12.37 -2.44 0.65
CA PRO A 57 12.30 -1.29 -0.26
C PRO A 57 12.23 -1.74 -1.73
N VAL A 58 11.84 -0.81 -2.59
CA VAL A 58 11.96 -0.99 -4.05
C VAL A 58 13.44 -1.03 -4.43
N ASP A 59 13.80 -1.97 -5.29
CA ASP A 59 15.14 -2.10 -5.85
C ASP A 59 15.20 -1.35 -7.20
N PRO A 60 16.01 -0.28 -7.32
CA PRO A 60 16.12 0.51 -8.56
C PRO A 60 16.72 -0.26 -9.73
N ASP A 61 17.41 -1.38 -9.47
CA ASP A 61 18.05 -2.22 -10.50
C ASP A 61 17.15 -3.40 -10.92
N SER A 62 15.96 -3.53 -10.33
CA SER A 62 14.99 -4.59 -10.58
C SER A 62 13.80 -4.10 -11.41
N ASN A 63 13.31 -4.94 -12.33
CA ASN A 63 12.04 -4.72 -13.03
C ASN A 63 10.82 -5.15 -12.19
N GLU A 64 11.04 -5.84 -11.07
CA GLU A 64 10.00 -6.25 -10.14
C GLU A 64 9.97 -5.32 -8.93
N ILE A 65 8.76 -4.94 -8.51
CA ILE A 65 8.48 -4.16 -7.33
C ILE A 65 8.28 -5.10 -6.14
N ASN A 66 9.05 -4.88 -5.08
CA ASN A 66 8.81 -5.49 -3.78
C ASN A 66 7.55 -4.90 -3.14
N ALA A 67 6.53 -5.72 -2.91
CA ALA A 67 5.27 -5.31 -2.31
C ALA A 67 4.94 -6.17 -1.10
N LEU A 68 4.42 -5.55 -0.04
CA LEU A 68 3.87 -6.27 1.10
C LEU A 68 2.37 -6.48 0.89
N GLU A 69 1.96 -7.72 0.65
CA GLU A 69 0.55 -8.08 0.50
C GLU A 69 -0.06 -8.40 1.87
N ILE A 70 -1.22 -7.78 2.15
CA ILE A 70 -1.95 -7.89 3.43
C ILE A 70 -3.38 -8.32 3.09
N GLU A 71 -3.64 -9.62 3.14
CA GLU A 71 -4.98 -10.16 2.91
C GLU A 71 -5.81 -10.19 4.20
N SER A 72 -5.15 -10.43 5.33
CA SER A 72 -5.75 -10.46 6.67
C SER A 72 -4.66 -10.27 7.73
N PRO A 73 -4.99 -10.09 9.02
CA PRO A 73 -3.98 -10.01 10.08
C PRO A 73 -3.04 -11.22 10.15
N ASP A 74 -3.51 -12.39 9.70
CA ASP A 74 -2.78 -13.65 9.80
C ASP A 74 -2.13 -14.05 8.46
N LYS A 75 -2.40 -13.30 7.39
CA LYS A 75 -1.87 -13.55 6.05
C LYS A 75 -1.25 -12.28 5.49
N ILE A 76 0.01 -12.09 5.85
CA ILE A 76 0.86 -10.96 5.47
C ILE A 76 2.13 -11.54 4.89
N SER A 77 2.48 -11.15 3.66
CA SER A 77 3.65 -11.71 2.98
C SER A 77 4.26 -10.73 1.98
N MET A 78 5.59 -10.78 1.87
CA MET A 78 6.28 -10.14 0.76
C MET A 78 5.98 -10.87 -0.54
N THR A 79 5.65 -10.10 -1.57
CA THR A 79 5.47 -10.55 -2.94
C THR A 79 6.25 -9.65 -3.88
N LYS A 80 6.38 -10.11 -5.12
CA LYS A 80 6.96 -9.36 -6.22
C LYS A 80 5.93 -9.17 -7.31
N MET A 81 5.89 -7.99 -7.90
CA MET A 81 5.01 -7.68 -9.02
C MET A 81 5.76 -6.87 -10.07
N GLU A 82 5.54 -7.19 -11.34
CA GLU A 82 6.11 -6.42 -12.45
C GLU A 82 5.36 -5.09 -12.64
N HIS A 83 4.04 -5.09 -12.43
CA HIS A 83 3.18 -3.93 -12.67
C HIS A 83 2.14 -3.72 -11.57
N ILE A 84 1.83 -2.44 -11.30
CA ILE A 84 0.69 -2.04 -10.49
C ILE A 84 -0.46 -1.70 -11.43
N GLY A 85 -1.56 -2.46 -11.34
CA GLY A 85 -2.74 -2.24 -12.18
C GLY A 85 -2.48 -2.51 -13.67
N ALA A 86 -3.24 -1.85 -14.54
CA ALA A 86 -3.20 -2.05 -15.99
C ALA A 86 -2.09 -1.23 -16.68
N MET A 87 -0.87 -1.28 -16.16
CA MET A 87 0.24 -0.43 -16.61
C MET A 87 0.55 -0.59 -18.10
N GLU A 88 0.58 -1.82 -18.62
CA GLU A 88 0.79 -2.09 -20.05
C GLU A 88 -0.23 -1.36 -20.95
N PHE A 89 -1.49 -1.29 -20.52
CA PHE A 89 -2.52 -0.56 -21.25
C PHE A 89 -2.23 0.95 -21.24
N TRP A 90 -1.94 1.52 -20.07
CA TRP A 90 -1.65 2.94 -19.94
C TRP A 90 -0.39 3.36 -20.72
N ASP A 91 0.66 2.54 -20.68
CA ASP A 91 1.92 2.76 -21.42
C ASP A 91 1.75 2.60 -22.93
N SER A 92 0.75 1.83 -23.39
CA SER A 92 0.45 1.67 -24.82
C SER A 92 -0.18 2.92 -25.44
N LEU A 93 -0.73 3.83 -24.62
CA LEU A 93 -1.35 5.04 -25.11
C LEU A 93 -0.27 6.03 -25.58
N PRO A 94 -0.47 6.76 -26.69
CA PRO A 94 0.46 7.79 -27.16
C PRO A 94 0.34 9.08 -26.31
N ILE A 95 0.18 8.94 -25.00
CA ILE A 95 0.01 10.01 -24.04
C ILE A 95 1.27 10.05 -23.17
N LYS A 96 2.06 11.12 -23.30
CA LYS A 96 3.16 11.40 -22.38
C LYS A 96 2.68 12.41 -21.35
N GLU A 97 2.00 11.95 -20.30
CA GLU A 97 1.43 12.83 -19.26
C GLU A 97 2.47 13.81 -18.70
N ASN A 98 3.71 13.35 -18.56
CA ASN A 98 4.80 14.13 -17.99
C ASN A 98 5.59 14.98 -18.99
N GLU A 99 5.20 15.01 -20.27
CA GLU A 99 5.97 15.69 -21.34
C GLU A 99 6.21 17.18 -21.06
N LYS A 100 5.37 17.83 -20.25
CA LYS A 100 5.49 19.25 -19.93
C LYS A 100 5.70 19.53 -18.44
N LEU A 101 5.96 18.50 -17.62
CA LEU A 101 6.09 18.70 -16.17
C LEU A 101 7.43 19.35 -15.77
N TYR A 102 8.48 19.22 -16.59
CA TYR A 102 9.81 19.79 -16.32
C TYR A 102 10.47 20.37 -17.58
N PRO A 103 9.91 21.43 -18.18
CA PRO A 103 10.48 22.05 -19.39
C PRO A 103 11.90 22.59 -19.19
N GLU A 104 12.31 22.89 -17.96
CA GLU A 104 13.62 23.41 -17.56
C GLU A 104 14.73 22.36 -17.45
N LEU A 105 14.39 21.06 -17.43
CA LEU A 105 15.36 19.95 -17.40
C LEU A 105 15.71 19.42 -18.80
N ARG A 106 15.25 20.10 -19.86
CA ARG A 106 15.50 19.75 -21.27
C ARG A 106 16.71 20.48 -21.86
#